data_AF-A0A7S4FFW4-F1
#
_entry.id   AF-A0A7S4FFW4-F1
#
_cell.length_a   1.000
_cell.length_b   1.000
_cell.length_c   1.000
_cell.angle_alpha   90.00
_cell.angle_beta   90.00
_cell.angle_gamma   90.00
#
_symmetry.space_group_name_H-M   'P 1'
#
loop_
_entity.id
_entity.type
_entity.pdbx_description
1 polymer ?
#
loop_
_entity_poly.entity_id
_entity_poly.type
_entity_poly.pdbx_seq_one_letter_code
_entity_poly.pdbx_strand_id
1 'polypeptide(L)'
;DGGMMLVMDHHRLHAVYGFLASPFASALVLAVDGGGGDGESFVTYHGTAAGQVVPLRRCSTCRIGIWYDALRGVLGDARFNELPLLARAHAADPEYLELCLQRIRRIHKYDWVSPVRFVKGFLEAHPPNTTAKL
;
A
#
# COMPACT_ATOMS: atom_id res chain seq x y z
N ASP A 1 -36.32 -19.45 2.16
CA ASP A 1 -35.93 -18.13 2.70
C ASP A 1 -34.82 -17.52 1.84
N GLY A 2 -35.19 -16.58 0.96
CA GLY A 2 -34.26 -15.96 0.03
C GLY A 2 -33.47 -14.85 0.71
N GLY A 3 -32.22 -15.12 1.09
CA GLY A 3 -31.33 -14.11 1.66
C GLY A 3 -30.97 -13.03 0.65
N MET A 4 -30.97 -11.76 1.09
CA MET A 4 -30.49 -10.64 0.29
C MET A 4 -28.96 -10.60 0.29
N MET A 5 -28.35 -10.60 -0.90
CA MET A 5 -26.91 -10.39 -1.06
C MET A 5 -26.62 -8.91 -1.27
N LEU A 6 -25.79 -8.34 -0.40
CA LEU A 6 -25.32 -6.95 -0.51
C LEU A 6 -23.90 -6.92 -1.06
N VAL A 7 -23.71 -6.22 -2.17
CA VAL A 7 -22.38 -5.96 -2.75
C VAL A 7 -21.95 -4.56 -2.33
N MET A 8 -20.73 -4.43 -1.80
CA MET A 8 -20.19 -3.18 -1.27
C MET A 8 -18.85 -2.83 -1.94
N ASP A 9 -18.56 -1.53 -2.06
CA ASP A 9 -17.29 -1.02 -2.58
C ASP A 9 -16.16 -1.33 -1.57
N HIS A 10 -15.11 -1.99 -2.07
CA HIS A 10 -14.01 -2.54 -1.27
C HIS A 10 -13.26 -1.47 -0.47
N HIS A 11 -12.77 -0.42 -1.13
CA HIS A 11 -12.07 0.67 -0.43
C HIS A 11 -13.00 1.48 0.48
N ARG A 12 -14.29 1.61 0.13
CA ARG A 12 -15.28 2.29 0.97
C ARG A 12 -15.52 1.52 2.26
N LEU A 13 -15.53 0.18 2.23
CA LEU A 13 -15.64 -0.63 3.44
C LEU A 13 -14.47 -0.39 4.39
N HIS A 14 -13.23 -0.38 3.87
CA HIS A 14 -12.05 -0.02 4.64
C HIS A 14 -12.17 1.37 5.26
N ALA A 15 -12.61 2.36 4.48
CA ALA A 15 -12.75 3.73 4.95
C ALA A 15 -13.88 3.90 6.00
N VAL A 16 -15.02 3.24 5.80
CA VAL A 16 -16.14 3.25 6.75
C VAL A 16 -15.72 2.61 8.07
N TYR A 17 -15.11 1.42 8.02
CA TYR A 17 -14.65 0.74 9.21
C TYR A 17 -13.61 1.59 9.97
N GLY A 18 -12.60 2.11 9.26
CA GLY A 18 -11.58 2.96 9.85
C GLY A 18 -12.14 4.25 10.47
N PHE A 19 -13.10 4.89 9.81
CA PHE A 19 -13.74 6.10 10.34
C PHE A 19 -14.59 5.82 11.58
N LEU A 20 -15.46 4.80 11.54
CA LEU A 20 -16.36 4.46 12.65
C LEU A 20 -15.60 3.97 13.89
N ALA A 21 -14.44 3.36 13.71
CA ALA A 21 -13.55 2.97 14.82
C ALA A 21 -12.73 4.15 15.37
N SER A 22 -12.70 5.29 14.69
CA SER A 22 -11.93 6.46 15.09
C SER A 22 -12.70 7.37 16.05
N PRO A 23 -12.02 8.17 16.88
CA PRO A 23 -12.67 9.09 17.82
C PRO A 23 -13.11 10.42 17.17
N PHE A 24 -12.99 10.56 15.84
CA PHE A 24 -13.16 11.85 15.18
C PHE A 24 -14.59 12.08 14.68
N ALA A 25 -15.16 13.26 15.01
CA ALA A 25 -16.44 13.69 14.46
C ALA A 25 -16.36 14.04 12.96
N SER A 26 -15.16 14.34 12.45
CA SER A 26 -14.90 14.49 11.03
C SER A 26 -13.44 14.18 10.72
N ALA A 27 -13.18 13.45 9.63
CA ALA A 27 -11.83 13.05 9.27
C ALA A 27 -11.64 12.94 7.75
N LEU A 28 -10.43 13.26 7.29
CA LEU A 28 -9.93 12.77 6.00
C LEU A 28 -9.45 11.34 6.21
N VAL A 29 -10.04 10.40 5.49
CA VAL A 29 -9.68 8.97 5.55
C VAL A 29 -8.92 8.62 4.29
N LEU A 30 -7.72 8.08 4.42
CA LEU A 30 -6.93 7.55 3.31
C LEU A 30 -6.93 6.02 3.39
N ALA A 31 -7.70 5.37 2.52
CA ALA A 31 -7.66 3.92 2.37
C ALA A 31 -6.58 3.54 1.36
N VAL A 32 -5.55 2.80 1.80
CA VAL A 32 -4.44 2.32 0.98
C VAL A 32 -4.43 0.80 1.02
N ASP A 33 -4.25 0.16 -0.13
CA ASP A 33 -4.23 -1.31 -0.25
C ASP A 33 -3.15 -1.77 -1.26
N GLY A 34 -2.82 -3.06 -1.25
CA GLY A 34 -2.02 -3.72 -2.29
C GLY A 34 -2.73 -3.81 -3.65
N GLY A 35 -4.02 -3.46 -3.67
CA GLY A 35 -4.81 -3.39 -4.89
C GLY A 35 -6.11 -4.14 -4.74
N GLY A 36 -7.16 -3.42 -4.34
CA GLY A 36 -8.52 -3.95 -4.34
C GLY A 36 -8.95 -4.44 -5.74
N GLY A 37 -9.95 -5.34 -5.76
CA GLY A 37 -10.57 -5.82 -6.99
C GLY A 37 -11.15 -4.69 -7.87
N ASP A 38 -11.38 -3.51 -7.27
CA ASP A 38 -11.89 -2.30 -7.91
C ASP A 38 -10.86 -1.52 -8.75
N GLY A 39 -9.58 -1.90 -8.72
CA GLY A 39 -8.55 -1.29 -9.56
C GLY A 39 -8.01 0.06 -9.09
N GLU A 40 -8.40 0.49 -7.89
CA GLU A 40 -7.77 1.61 -7.20
C GLU A 40 -6.57 1.13 -6.37
N SER A 41 -5.63 2.05 -6.15
CA SER A 41 -4.45 1.89 -5.29
C SER A 41 -4.68 2.53 -3.92
N PHE A 42 -5.23 3.74 -3.94
CA PHE A 42 -5.76 4.37 -2.76
C PHE A 42 -7.00 5.19 -3.11
N VAL A 43 -7.86 5.38 -2.12
CA VAL A 43 -8.99 6.30 -2.20
C VAL A 43 -9.01 7.14 -0.93
N THR A 44 -9.19 8.44 -1.10
CA THR A 44 -9.43 9.37 0.02
C THR A 44 -10.92 9.62 0.17
N TYR A 45 -11.38 9.74 1.42
CA TYR A 45 -12.77 9.99 1.77
C TYR A 45 -12.87 11.08 2.82
N HIS A 46 -14.02 11.76 2.85
CA HIS A 46 -14.43 12.61 3.98
C HIS A 46 -15.43 11.82 4.82
N GLY A 47 -15.05 11.56 6.08
CA GLY A 47 -15.92 11.01 7.11
C GLY A 47 -16.57 12.12 7.94
N THR A 48 -17.85 11.97 8.27
CA THR A 48 -18.61 12.91 9.11
C THR A 48 -19.36 12.19 10.24
N ALA A 49 -19.67 12.91 11.31
CA ALA A 49 -20.34 12.38 12.51
C ALA A 49 -21.71 11.72 12.23
N ALA A 50 -22.31 12.00 11.07
CA ALA A 50 -23.50 11.30 10.60
C ALA A 50 -23.22 9.87 10.07
N GLY A 51 -21.99 9.37 10.20
CA GLY A 51 -21.56 8.08 9.65
C GLY A 51 -21.39 8.09 8.13
N GLN A 52 -21.46 9.26 7.49
CA GLN A 52 -21.26 9.37 6.05
C GLN A 52 -19.78 9.33 5.71
N VAL A 53 -19.44 8.49 4.73
CA VAL A 53 -18.09 8.40 4.17
C VAL A 53 -18.20 8.57 2.66
N VAL A 54 -17.74 9.74 2.17
CA VAL A 54 -17.89 10.20 0.79
C VAL A 54 -16.53 10.23 0.10
N PRO A 55 -16.36 9.64 -1.09
CA PRO A 55 -15.09 9.64 -1.79
C PRO A 55 -14.73 11.06 -2.25
N LEU A 56 -13.47 11.45 -2.05
CA LEU A 56 -12.91 12.73 -2.50
C LEU A 56 -12.01 12.55 -3.73
N ARG A 57 -11.09 11.58 -3.67
CA ARG A 57 -10.14 11.30 -4.75
C ARG A 57 -9.79 9.83 -4.81
N ARG A 58 -9.80 9.30 -6.02
CA ARG A 58 -9.35 7.95 -6.38
C ARG A 58 -7.99 8.03 -7.09
N CYS A 59 -7.15 7.04 -6.89
CA CYS A 59 -5.86 6.93 -7.56
C CYS A 59 -5.61 5.48 -7.93
N SER A 60 -5.43 5.22 -9.22
CA SER A 60 -5.17 3.88 -9.76
C SER A 60 -3.67 3.53 -9.84
N THR A 61 -2.80 4.52 -9.55
CA THR A 61 -1.34 4.41 -9.52
C THR A 61 -0.81 4.51 -8.08
N CYS A 62 0.51 4.38 -7.89
CA CYS A 62 1.15 4.41 -6.55
C CYS A 62 0.81 3.20 -5.68
N ARG A 63 0.81 1.99 -6.26
CA ARG A 63 0.44 0.74 -5.58
C ARG A 63 1.49 0.30 -4.58
N ILE A 64 1.47 0.92 -3.41
CA ILE A 64 2.48 0.72 -2.38
C ILE A 64 2.52 -0.72 -1.87
N GLY A 65 1.38 -1.41 -1.77
CA GLY A 65 1.39 -2.82 -1.36
C GLY A 65 2.02 -3.74 -2.41
N ILE A 66 1.83 -3.50 -3.71
CA ILE A 66 2.55 -4.24 -4.78
C ILE A 66 4.06 -4.03 -4.67
N TRP A 67 4.48 -2.78 -4.42
CA TRP A 67 5.89 -2.48 -4.22
C TRP A 67 6.45 -3.18 -2.98
N TYR A 68 5.70 -3.16 -1.88
CA TYR A 68 6.05 -3.83 -0.63
C TYR A 68 6.18 -5.34 -0.83
N ASP A 69 5.27 -5.95 -1.58
CA ASP A 69 5.31 -7.36 -1.97
C ASP A 69 6.53 -7.70 -2.82
N ALA A 70 6.87 -6.84 -3.79
CA ALA A 70 8.04 -7.03 -4.63
C ALA A 70 9.33 -6.98 -3.82
N LEU A 71 9.45 -6.01 -2.89
CA LEU A 71 10.58 -5.92 -1.97
C LEU A 71 10.73 -7.20 -1.12
N ARG A 72 9.64 -7.63 -0.48
CA ARG A 72 9.63 -8.85 0.33
C ARG A 72 10.02 -10.08 -0.48
N GLY A 73 9.45 -10.22 -1.68
CA GLY A 73 9.73 -11.34 -2.56
C GLY A 73 11.20 -11.42 -2.99
N VAL A 74 11.87 -10.28 -3.17
CA VAL A 74 13.31 -10.25 -3.49
C VAL A 74 14.17 -10.51 -2.25
N LEU A 75 13.76 -10.03 -1.08
CA LEU A 75 14.47 -10.23 0.18
C LEU A 75 14.27 -11.63 0.78
N GLY A 76 13.37 -12.44 0.21
CA GLY A 76 13.07 -13.79 0.67
C GLY A 76 12.16 -13.87 1.90
N ASP A 77 11.46 -12.78 2.22
CA ASP A 77 10.54 -12.74 3.35
C ASP A 77 9.23 -13.47 3.01
N ALA A 78 8.60 -14.07 4.01
CA ALA A 78 7.34 -14.79 3.84
C ALA A 78 6.19 -13.85 3.41
N ARG A 79 5.30 -14.35 2.54
CA ARG A 79 4.08 -13.61 2.16
C ARG A 79 3.24 -13.32 3.40
N PHE A 80 2.63 -12.13 3.44
CA PHE A 80 1.79 -11.63 4.54
C PHE A 80 2.50 -11.39 5.88
N ASN A 81 3.82 -11.57 5.97
CA ASN A 81 4.60 -11.11 7.11
C ASN A 81 5.35 -9.82 6.74
N GLU A 82 4.94 -8.70 7.30
CA GLU A 82 5.54 -7.38 7.02
C GLU A 82 6.63 -6.99 8.02
N LEU A 83 6.68 -7.66 9.16
CA LEU A 83 7.54 -7.32 10.28
C LEU A 83 9.04 -7.34 9.95
N PRO A 84 9.57 -8.32 9.19
CA PRO A 84 10.98 -8.31 8.83
C PRO A 84 11.34 -7.05 8.04
N LEU A 85 10.59 -6.76 6.96
CA LEU A 85 10.85 -5.58 6.13
C LEU A 85 10.74 -4.26 6.92
N LEU A 86 9.78 -4.15 7.85
CA LEU A 86 9.69 -2.99 8.75
C LEU A 86 10.92 -2.86 9.66
N ALA A 87 11.40 -3.97 10.23
CA ALA A 87 12.59 -3.96 11.09
C ALA A 87 13.84 -3.54 10.33
N ARG A 88 14.00 -4.01 9.08
CA ARG A 88 15.10 -3.63 8.19
C ARG A 88 15.03 -2.14 7.85
N ALA A 89 13.83 -1.64 7.52
CA ALA A 89 13.62 -0.23 7.20
C ALA A 89 13.93 0.70 8.38
N HIS A 90 13.64 0.28 9.62
CA HIS A 90 13.97 1.06 10.82
C HIS A 90 15.48 1.24 11.03
N ALA A 91 16.28 0.25 10.65
CA ALA A 91 17.73 0.26 10.82
C ALA A 91 18.48 0.87 9.62
N ALA A 92 17.78 1.19 8.53
CA ALA A 92 18.39 1.64 7.28
C ALA A 92 18.43 3.18 7.18
N ASP A 93 19.47 3.68 6.51
CA ASP A 93 19.53 5.08 6.11
C ASP A 93 18.59 5.35 4.92
N PRO A 94 17.84 6.47 4.91
CA PRO A 94 16.85 6.77 3.87
C PRO A 94 17.46 7.29 2.55
N GLU A 95 18.74 7.00 2.28
CA GLU A 95 19.51 7.52 1.14
C GLU A 95 18.79 7.32 -0.21
N TYR A 96 18.06 6.21 -0.34
CA TYR A 96 17.37 5.84 -1.58
C TYR A 96 15.85 6.08 -1.55
N LEU A 97 15.32 6.75 -0.52
CA LEU A 97 13.89 6.96 -0.35
C LEU A 97 13.29 7.68 -1.57
N GLU A 98 13.90 8.77 -2.01
CA GLU A 98 13.39 9.56 -3.14
C GLU A 98 13.37 8.76 -4.46
N LEU A 99 14.40 7.95 -4.70
CA LEU A 99 14.46 7.08 -5.86
C LEU A 99 13.34 6.04 -5.84
N CYS A 100 13.09 5.43 -4.67
CA CYS A 100 11.98 4.49 -4.48
C CYS A 100 10.62 5.18 -4.71
N LEU A 101 10.40 6.37 -4.16
CA LEU A 101 9.16 7.14 -4.33
C LEU A 101 8.90 7.49 -5.80
N GLN A 102 9.92 7.92 -6.55
CA GLN A 102 9.80 8.20 -7.98
C GLN A 102 9.33 6.98 -8.80
N ARG A 103 9.72 5.77 -8.38
CA ARG A 103 9.34 4.52 -9.04
C ARG A 103 7.94 4.07 -8.63
N ILE A 104 7.61 4.10 -7.35
CA ILE A 104 6.29 3.75 -6.83
C ILE A 104 5.19 4.53 -7.54
N ARG A 105 5.41 5.84 -7.77
CA ARG A 105 4.45 6.72 -8.45
C ARG A 105 4.02 6.27 -9.84
N ARG A 106 4.78 5.38 -10.48
CA ARG A 106 4.55 4.90 -11.85
C ARG A 106 3.95 3.49 -11.92
N ILE A 107 3.69 2.83 -10.80
CA ILE A 107 3.20 1.44 -10.77
C ILE A 107 1.69 1.41 -11.04
N HIS A 108 1.28 0.58 -12.00
CA HIS A 108 -0.11 0.34 -12.40
C HIS A 108 -0.59 -1.06 -11.99
N LYS A 109 -1.92 -1.29 -12.03
CA LYS A 109 -2.63 -2.51 -11.57
C LYS A 109 -2.08 -3.85 -12.09
N TYR A 110 -1.50 -3.86 -13.29
CA TYR A 110 -1.02 -5.10 -13.93
C TYR A 110 0.51 -5.17 -14.02
N ASP A 111 1.21 -4.22 -13.42
CA ASP A 111 2.66 -4.13 -13.52
C ASP A 111 3.34 -4.78 -12.31
N TRP A 112 3.28 -6.10 -12.23
CA TRP A 112 3.95 -6.89 -11.19
C TRP A 112 5.42 -7.18 -11.52
N VAL A 113 5.77 -7.19 -12.80
CA VAL A 113 7.11 -7.54 -13.28
C VAL A 113 8.07 -6.36 -13.11
N SER A 114 7.63 -5.13 -13.33
CA SER A 114 8.48 -3.93 -13.22
C SER A 114 8.99 -3.70 -11.79
N PRO A 115 8.17 -3.79 -10.73
CA PRO A 115 8.64 -3.66 -9.34
C PRO A 115 9.70 -4.69 -8.98
N VAL A 116 9.47 -5.97 -9.28
CA VAL A 116 10.44 -7.04 -8.95
C VAL A 116 11.75 -6.86 -9.72
N ARG A 117 11.68 -6.58 -11.03
CA ARG A 117 12.87 -6.34 -11.86
C ARG A 117 13.64 -5.13 -11.37
N PHE A 118 12.93 -4.05 -11.03
CA PHE A 118 13.55 -2.85 -10.49
C PHE A 118 14.28 -3.16 -9.17
N VAL A 119 13.61 -3.80 -8.21
CA VAL A 119 14.20 -4.09 -6.90
C VAL A 119 15.44 -4.97 -7.05
N LYS A 120 15.38 -6.01 -7.89
CA LYS A 120 16.55 -6.87 -8.17
C LYS A 120 17.72 -6.06 -8.76
N GLY A 121 17.48 -5.35 -9.86
CA GLY A 121 18.53 -4.56 -10.50
C GLY A 121 19.06 -3.43 -9.60
N PHE A 122 18.21 -2.87 -8.74
CA PHE A 122 18.61 -1.86 -7.76
C PHE A 122 19.58 -2.44 -6.73
N LEU A 123 19.24 -3.60 -6.13
CA LEU A 123 20.11 -4.29 -5.17
C LEU A 123 21.40 -4.83 -5.80
N GLU A 124 21.36 -5.22 -7.08
CA GLU A 124 22.56 -5.61 -7.83
C GLU A 124 23.50 -4.42 -8.07
N ALA A 125 22.95 -3.25 -8.39
CA ALA A 125 23.73 -2.03 -8.63
C ALA A 125 24.20 -1.34 -7.33
N HIS A 126 23.47 -1.55 -6.23
CA HIS A 126 23.75 -0.99 -4.92
C HIS A 126 23.78 -2.12 -3.89
N PRO A 127 24.79 -3.02 -3.95
CA PRO A 127 24.89 -4.12 -3.02
C PRO A 127 24.96 -3.55 -1.59
N PRO A 128 24.19 -4.11 -0.64
CA PRO A 128 24.22 -3.61 0.73
C PRO A 128 25.65 -3.68 1.26
N ASN A 129 26.17 -2.54 1.75
CA ASN A 129 27.44 -2.52 2.45
C ASN A 129 27.37 -3.53 3.59
N THR A 130 28.35 -4.42 3.65
CA THR A 130 28.38 -5.63 4.50
C THR A 130 28.21 -5.39 6.01
N THR A 131 28.17 -4.14 6.46
CA THR A 131 27.87 -3.71 7.83
C THR A 131 26.39 -3.43 8.09
N ALA A 132 25.60 -3.09 7.07
CA ALA A 132 24.15 -2.98 7.17
C ALA A 132 23.54 -4.14 6.37
N LYS A 133 23.40 -5.29 7.04
CA LYS A 133 22.46 -6.30 6.57
C LYS A 133 21.08 -5.65 6.59
N LEU A 134 20.56 -5.25 5.42
CA LEU A 134 19.13 -5.26 5.19
C LEU A 134 18.68 -6.66 5.57
#